data_AF-A0A7C5N903-F1
#
_entry.id   AF-A0A7C5N903-F1
#
_cell.length_a   1.000
_cell.length_b   1.000
_cell.length_c   1.000
_cell.angle_alpha   90.00
_cell.angle_beta   90.00
_cell.angle_gamma   90.00
#
_symmetry.space_group_name_H-M   'P 1'
#
loop_
_entity.id
_entity.type
_entity.pdbx_description
1 polymer ?
#
loop_
_entity_poly.entity_id
_entity_poly.type
_entity_poly.pdbx_seq_one_letter_code
_entity_poly.pdbx_strand_id
1 'polypeptide(L)'
;MKSAALSLFLVLVLPAWHACAQESSDTPWFTAPYSGEKVKEYEVTLPVSRYEEETFLIPRDCKKLNSRLLEGAGHWGNRVQRRLWIKADDDCRYLNYLKRNPKKADKDFVSSYDFLNARITDLPLRPGCDLYMLLRDPDACPAPPPGMPDFSMFMMHQGHHPDPQESRDECRFENGVFRGHIHYTPEGLRCYRDRRAPGYRILSVDFADVNADGYLDAVLRMTLIGSRSRPELLVLPLTRFSGEEPFTIPKGAGYPRMGPTDEGWLY
;
A
#
# COMPACT_ATOMS: atom_id res chain seq x y z
N MET A 1 -14.27 -79.59 -5.38
CA MET A 1 -14.90 -78.71 -4.38
C MET A 1 -13.87 -77.64 -4.03
N LYS A 2 -13.85 -76.52 -4.75
CA LYS A 2 -14.30 -75.19 -4.30
C LYS A 2 -13.90 -74.86 -2.86
N SER A 3 -12.86 -74.02 -2.70
CA SER A 3 -12.86 -72.90 -1.76
C SER A 3 -11.72 -71.93 -2.12
N ALA A 4 -12.11 -70.76 -2.60
CA ALA A 4 -11.25 -69.60 -2.81
C ALA A 4 -11.03 -68.91 -1.46
N ALA A 5 -9.78 -68.53 -1.17
CA ALA A 5 -9.46 -67.62 -0.06
C ALA A 5 -8.86 -66.35 -0.64
N LEU A 6 -9.70 -65.32 -0.70
CA LEU A 6 -9.38 -63.92 -0.92
C LEU A 6 -8.75 -63.35 0.37
N SER A 7 -7.62 -62.66 0.30
CA SER A 7 -7.14 -61.76 1.36
C SER A 7 -6.30 -60.67 0.70
N LEU A 8 -6.94 -59.57 0.29
CA LEU A 8 -7.04 -58.29 1.00
C LEU A 8 -5.69 -57.58 1.16
N PHE A 9 -5.28 -56.87 0.10
CA PHE A 9 -4.23 -55.85 0.17
C PHE A 9 -4.80 -54.59 0.83
N LEU A 10 -4.39 -54.31 2.06
CA LEU A 10 -4.68 -53.07 2.76
C LEU A 10 -3.73 -51.98 2.22
N VAL A 11 -4.21 -51.16 1.28
CA VAL A 11 -3.49 -49.96 0.83
C VAL A 11 -3.76 -48.85 1.86
N LEU A 12 -2.76 -48.58 2.71
CA LEU A 12 -2.72 -47.40 3.58
C LEU A 12 -2.53 -46.15 2.70
N VAL A 13 -3.63 -45.47 2.39
CA VAL A 13 -3.62 -44.12 1.82
C VAL A 13 -3.32 -43.17 2.97
N LEU A 14 -2.03 -42.85 3.17
CA LEU A 14 -1.61 -41.73 4.00
C LEU A 14 -2.08 -40.43 3.32
N PRO A 15 -2.88 -39.58 3.96
CA PRO A 15 -3.16 -38.27 3.41
C PRO A 15 -1.85 -37.47 3.46
N ALA A 16 -1.30 -37.16 2.29
CA ALA A 16 -0.23 -36.19 2.14
C ALA A 16 -0.81 -34.83 2.55
N TRP A 17 -0.68 -34.51 3.84
CA TRP A 17 -0.84 -33.16 4.34
C TRP A 17 0.21 -32.32 3.62
N HIS A 18 -0.23 -31.64 2.57
CA HIS A 18 0.52 -30.56 1.97
C HIS A 18 0.60 -29.49 3.05
N ALA A 19 1.69 -29.51 3.82
CA ALA A 19 2.17 -28.32 4.46
C ALA A 19 2.44 -27.34 3.31
N CYS A 20 1.50 -26.41 3.08
CA CYS A 20 1.81 -25.18 2.38
C CYS A 20 2.85 -24.47 3.23
N ALA A 21 4.13 -24.75 2.95
CA ALA A 21 5.20 -23.86 3.29
C ALA A 21 4.90 -22.58 2.52
N GLN A 22 4.23 -21.65 3.21
CA GLN A 22 3.97 -20.30 2.74
C GLN A 22 5.33 -19.64 2.68
N GLU A 23 5.96 -19.74 1.52
CA GLU A 23 7.19 -19.04 1.19
C GLU A 23 6.87 -17.55 1.34
N SER A 24 7.20 -17.00 2.51
CA SER A 24 7.21 -15.56 2.74
C SER A 24 8.24 -15.02 1.75
N SER A 25 7.77 -14.61 0.57
CA SER A 25 8.61 -13.95 -0.42
C SER A 25 9.15 -12.68 0.23
N ASP A 26 10.35 -12.77 0.83
CA ASP A 26 11.06 -11.68 1.53
C ASP A 26 11.32 -10.46 0.61
N THR A 27 11.04 -10.60 -0.69
CA THR A 27 11.14 -9.54 -1.69
C THR A 27 9.77 -8.94 -2.01
N PRO A 28 9.59 -7.61 -1.84
CA PRO A 28 8.35 -6.94 -2.21
C PRO A 28 8.13 -6.93 -3.72
N TRP A 29 6.89 -6.67 -4.13
CA TRP A 29 6.52 -6.50 -5.53
C TRP A 29 6.57 -5.05 -5.98
N PHE A 30 6.97 -4.84 -7.23
CA PHE A 30 7.06 -3.55 -7.90
C PHE A 30 6.17 -3.52 -9.15
N THR A 31 5.95 -2.32 -9.66
CA THR A 31 5.31 -2.07 -10.95
C THR A 31 6.39 -1.73 -11.97
N ALA A 32 6.47 -2.46 -13.09
CA ALA A 32 7.43 -2.18 -14.14
C ALA A 32 7.19 -0.77 -14.74
N PRO A 33 8.25 0.03 -14.98
CA PRO A 33 8.13 1.45 -15.33
C PRO A 33 7.40 1.73 -16.66
N TYR A 34 7.48 0.81 -17.62
CA TYR A 34 6.92 1.01 -18.96
C TYR A 34 5.64 0.21 -19.21
N SER A 35 5.57 -1.04 -18.74
CA SER A 35 4.41 -1.92 -18.95
C SER A 35 3.35 -1.80 -17.85
N GLY A 36 3.73 -1.34 -16.65
CA GLY A 36 2.83 -1.38 -15.50
C GLY A 36 2.62 -2.79 -14.91
N GLU A 37 3.34 -3.79 -15.41
CA GLU A 37 3.23 -5.17 -14.94
C GLU A 37 3.82 -5.34 -13.54
N LYS A 38 3.28 -6.32 -12.80
CA LYS A 38 3.77 -6.67 -11.47
C LYS A 38 5.05 -7.51 -11.60
N VAL A 39 6.17 -7.03 -11.05
CA VAL A 39 7.50 -7.63 -11.17
C VAL A 39 8.24 -7.62 -9.84
N LYS A 40 9.20 -8.54 -9.64
CA LYS A 40 10.09 -8.54 -8.46
C LYS A 40 11.35 -7.69 -8.66
N GLU A 41 11.74 -7.49 -9.91
CA GLU A 41 12.85 -6.64 -10.31
C GLU A 41 12.58 -6.04 -11.68
N TYR A 42 13.18 -4.89 -11.97
CA TYR A 42 13.12 -4.27 -13.29
C TYR A 42 14.39 -3.49 -13.58
N GLU A 43 14.70 -3.36 -14.86
CA GLU A 43 15.78 -2.48 -15.34
C GLU A 43 15.22 -1.13 -15.79
N VAL A 44 15.97 -0.08 -15.51
CA VAL A 44 15.67 1.27 -16.00
C VAL A 44 16.96 1.97 -16.39
N THR A 45 16.99 2.51 -17.61
CA THR A 45 18.09 3.33 -18.10
C THR A 45 17.75 4.80 -17.85
N LEU A 46 18.62 5.50 -17.13
CA LEU A 46 18.39 6.87 -16.68
C LEU A 46 19.59 7.77 -17.05
N PRO A 47 19.34 9.01 -17.49
CA PRO A 47 20.42 9.96 -17.74
C PRO A 47 21.05 10.38 -16.41
N VAL A 48 22.37 10.23 -16.31
CA VAL A 48 23.16 10.68 -15.15
C VAL A 48 23.87 12.00 -15.42
N SER A 49 24.01 12.37 -16.70
CA SER A 49 24.49 13.68 -17.14
C SER A 49 23.84 14.08 -18.48
N ARG A 50 24.30 15.17 -19.09
CA ARG A 50 23.83 15.59 -20.42
C ARG A 50 24.15 14.59 -21.54
N TYR A 51 25.22 13.80 -21.39
CA TYR A 51 25.75 12.93 -22.43
C TYR A 51 25.91 11.46 -22.00
N GLU A 52 25.51 11.14 -20.77
CA GLU A 52 25.72 9.82 -20.18
C GLU A 52 24.41 9.28 -19.63
N GLU A 53 24.16 8.01 -19.93
CA GLU A 53 23.06 7.23 -19.36
C GLU A 53 23.62 6.01 -18.65
N GLU A 54 22.93 5.59 -17.61
CA GLU A 54 23.31 4.43 -16.81
C GLU A 54 22.08 3.54 -16.59
N THR A 55 22.28 2.22 -16.66
CA THR A 55 21.23 1.24 -16.39
C THR A 55 21.29 0.80 -14.93
N PHE A 56 20.13 0.78 -14.28
CA PHE A 56 19.93 0.35 -12.91
C PHE A 56 18.98 -0.84 -12.87
N LEU A 57 19.38 -1.91 -12.18
CA LEU A 57 18.53 -3.07 -11.89
C LEU A 57 17.94 -2.93 -10.49
N ILE A 58 16.68 -2.53 -10.39
CA ILE A 58 15.97 -2.32 -9.12
C ILE A 58 15.37 -3.65 -8.66
N PRO A 59 15.58 -4.09 -7.40
CA PRO A 59 16.17 -3.32 -6.30
C PRO A 59 17.68 -3.49 -6.06
N ARG A 60 18.38 -4.31 -6.84
CA ARG A 60 19.80 -4.65 -6.60
C ARG A 60 20.70 -3.42 -6.55
N ASP A 61 20.43 -2.44 -7.42
CA ASP A 61 21.21 -1.22 -7.58
C ASP A 61 20.70 -0.03 -6.74
N CYS A 62 19.82 -0.23 -5.76
CA CYS A 62 19.27 0.89 -4.98
C CYS A 62 20.33 1.77 -4.29
N LYS A 63 21.45 1.17 -3.81
CA LYS A 63 22.56 1.94 -3.24
C LYS A 63 23.23 2.85 -4.28
N LYS A 64 23.45 2.32 -5.48
CA LYS A 64 24.06 3.02 -6.60
C LYS A 64 23.15 4.15 -7.10
N LEU A 65 21.86 3.87 -7.25
CA LEU A 65 20.84 4.84 -7.61
C LEU A 65 20.81 6.01 -6.61
N ASN A 66 20.81 5.72 -5.31
CA ASN A 66 20.82 6.75 -4.26
C ASN A 66 22.09 7.62 -4.32
N SER A 67 23.26 7.05 -4.62
CA SER A 67 24.49 7.83 -4.82
C SER A 67 24.33 8.84 -5.96
N ARG A 68 23.80 8.40 -7.10
CA ARG A 68 23.58 9.28 -8.26
C ARG A 68 22.57 10.38 -7.97
N LEU A 69 21.54 10.09 -7.19
CA LEU A 69 20.58 11.10 -6.74
C LEU A 69 21.24 12.19 -5.89
N LEU A 70 22.11 11.81 -4.95
CA LEU A 70 22.89 12.76 -4.15
C LEU A 70 23.85 13.62 -5.00
N GLU A 71 24.33 13.07 -6.13
CA GLU A 71 25.13 13.79 -7.12
C GLU A 71 24.30 14.71 -8.05
N GLY A 72 22.97 14.76 -7.89
CA GLY A 72 22.07 15.57 -8.71
C GLY A 72 21.62 14.92 -10.02
N ALA A 73 21.86 13.61 -10.21
CA ALA A 73 21.54 12.93 -11.46
C ALA A 73 20.05 12.99 -11.85
N GLY A 74 19.16 13.02 -10.85
CA GLY A 74 17.71 13.04 -11.06
C GLY A 74 17.17 14.30 -11.75
N HIS A 75 17.99 15.34 -11.92
CA HIS A 75 17.65 16.55 -12.68
C HIS A 75 17.79 16.41 -14.19
N TRP A 76 18.60 15.46 -14.64
CA TRP A 76 18.89 15.28 -16.05
C TRP A 76 17.73 14.64 -16.80
N GLY A 77 17.76 14.84 -18.12
CA GLY A 77 16.76 14.29 -19.00
C GLY A 77 15.47 15.10 -19.10
N ASN A 78 14.55 14.53 -19.88
CA ASN A 78 13.23 15.07 -20.12
C ASN A 78 12.26 14.76 -18.96
N ARG A 79 11.02 15.24 -19.08
CA ARG A 79 9.98 15.04 -18.06
C ARG A 79 9.68 13.57 -17.75
N VAL A 80 9.78 12.68 -18.74
CA VAL A 80 9.55 11.24 -18.55
C VAL A 80 10.70 10.63 -17.75
N GLN A 81 11.94 10.95 -18.12
CA GLN A 81 13.14 10.48 -17.41
C GLN A 81 13.16 10.93 -15.95
N ARG A 82 12.80 12.19 -15.66
CA ARG A 82 12.67 12.67 -14.27
C ARG A 82 11.60 11.93 -13.46
N ARG A 83 10.50 11.51 -14.10
CA ARG A 83 9.48 10.67 -13.45
C ARG A 83 9.98 9.26 -13.18
N LEU A 84 10.79 8.71 -14.09
CA LEU A 84 11.42 7.39 -13.88
C LEU A 84 12.43 7.43 -12.74
N TRP A 85 13.19 8.53 -12.60
CA TRP A 85 14.04 8.78 -11.43
C TRP A 85 13.23 8.76 -10.13
N ILE A 86 12.15 9.55 -10.04
CA ILE A 86 11.28 9.58 -8.85
C ILE A 86 10.71 8.19 -8.54
N LYS A 87 10.23 7.48 -9.56
CA LYS A 87 9.70 6.12 -9.40
C LYS A 87 10.74 5.17 -8.79
N ALA A 88 11.95 5.16 -9.34
CA ALA A 88 13.00 4.25 -8.90
C ALA A 88 13.51 4.60 -7.50
N ASP A 89 13.60 5.90 -7.18
CA ASP A 89 13.86 6.40 -5.83
C ASP A 89 12.78 5.93 -4.84
N ASP A 90 11.50 6.15 -5.15
CA ASP A 90 10.36 5.72 -4.32
C ASP A 90 10.38 4.20 -4.07
N ASP A 91 10.67 3.39 -5.10
CA ASP A 91 10.78 1.94 -4.96
C ASP A 91 11.95 1.53 -4.05
N CYS A 92 13.08 2.23 -4.12
CA CYS A 92 14.23 2.01 -3.24
C CYS A 92 13.99 2.49 -1.81
N ARG A 93 13.33 3.63 -1.61
CA ARG A 93 12.89 4.12 -0.29
C ARG A 93 11.92 3.15 0.35
N TYR A 94 10.98 2.63 -0.42
CA TYR A 94 10.04 1.62 0.04
C TYR A 94 10.74 0.35 0.52
N LEU A 95 11.69 -0.17 -0.27
CA LEU A 95 12.44 -1.34 0.14
C LEU A 95 13.26 -1.10 1.41
N ASN A 96 13.91 0.06 1.52
CA ASN A 96 14.67 0.43 2.71
C ASN A 96 13.76 0.57 3.94
N TYR A 97 12.53 1.04 3.76
CA TYR A 97 11.52 1.11 4.81
C TYR A 97 11.16 -0.30 5.32
N LEU A 98 10.84 -1.24 4.42
CA LEU A 98 10.55 -2.63 4.81
C LEU A 98 11.73 -3.33 5.50
N LYS A 99 12.97 -3.00 5.10
CA LYS A 99 14.19 -3.63 5.63
C LYS A 99 14.81 -2.91 6.81
N ARG A 100 14.24 -1.80 7.28
CA ARG A 100 14.82 -0.97 8.34
C ARG A 100 15.05 -1.78 9.62
N ASN A 101 14.11 -2.65 9.96
CA ASN A 101 14.20 -3.56 11.10
C ASN A 101 14.20 -5.00 10.58
N PRO A 102 15.37 -5.64 10.44
CA PRO A 102 15.47 -6.98 9.86
C PRO A 102 14.99 -8.10 10.79
N LYS A 103 14.55 -7.76 12.01
CA LYS A 103 13.98 -8.75 12.93
C LYS A 103 12.69 -9.29 12.30
N LYS A 104 12.55 -10.62 12.26
CA LYS A 104 11.28 -11.24 11.91
C LYS A 104 10.29 -10.99 13.05
N ALA A 105 9.07 -10.62 12.70
CA ALA A 105 7.99 -10.52 13.66
C ALA A 105 7.76 -11.90 14.32
N ASP A 106 7.56 -11.89 15.62
CA ASP A 106 7.24 -13.10 16.39
C ASP A 106 5.73 -13.39 16.35
N LYS A 107 4.93 -12.36 16.11
CA LYS A 107 3.46 -12.41 16.17
C LYS A 107 2.85 -11.90 14.89
N ASP A 108 1.88 -12.63 14.37
CA ASP A 108 1.18 -12.30 13.13
C ASP A 108 -0.34 -12.32 13.36
N PHE A 109 -0.96 -11.15 13.20
CA PHE A 109 -2.41 -10.96 13.26
C PHE A 109 -2.96 -10.26 12.01
N VAL A 110 -2.13 -10.11 10.97
CA VAL A 110 -2.44 -9.27 9.81
C VAL A 110 -2.36 -10.05 8.50
N SER A 111 -1.50 -11.06 8.37
CA SER A 111 -1.23 -11.69 7.07
C SER A 111 -2.41 -12.45 6.48
N SER A 112 -3.33 -12.91 7.33
CA SER A 112 -4.54 -13.63 6.92
C SER A 112 -5.67 -12.72 6.44
N TYR A 113 -5.53 -11.39 6.59
CA TYR A 113 -6.58 -10.45 6.21
C TYR A 113 -6.48 -10.07 4.73
N ASP A 114 -7.62 -10.08 4.03
CA ASP A 114 -7.68 -9.72 2.61
C ASP A 114 -7.72 -8.19 2.44
N PHE A 115 -6.53 -7.57 2.43
CA PHE A 115 -6.41 -6.13 2.26
C PHE A 115 -6.91 -5.62 0.90
N LEU A 116 -6.95 -6.47 -0.14
CA LEU A 116 -7.47 -6.08 -1.45
C LEU A 116 -8.99 -5.96 -1.44
N ASN A 117 -9.68 -6.63 -0.52
CA ASN A 117 -11.13 -6.49 -0.34
C ASN A 117 -11.50 -5.93 1.04
N ALA A 118 -10.55 -5.20 1.66
CA ALA A 118 -10.71 -4.62 3.00
C ALA A 118 -11.91 -3.71 3.09
N ARG A 119 -12.64 -3.78 4.21
CA ARG A 119 -13.63 -2.74 4.52
C ARG A 119 -12.89 -1.44 4.86
N ILE A 120 -13.38 -0.33 4.34
CA ILE A 120 -12.88 1.02 4.62
C ILE A 120 -12.97 1.33 6.12
N THR A 121 -13.98 0.79 6.81
CA THR A 121 -14.16 0.91 8.27
C THR A 121 -13.11 0.19 9.09
N ASP A 122 -12.46 -0.83 8.53
CA ASP A 122 -11.49 -1.63 9.27
C ASP A 122 -10.12 -0.95 9.25
N LEU A 123 -9.90 -0.08 8.28
CA LEU A 123 -8.68 0.70 8.14
C LEU A 123 -8.76 1.95 9.04
N PRO A 124 -7.64 2.36 9.66
CA PRO A 124 -7.55 3.57 10.47
C PRO A 124 -7.50 4.80 9.57
N LEU A 125 -8.51 4.97 8.72
CA LEU A 125 -8.63 6.11 7.84
C LEU A 125 -9.20 7.27 8.62
N ARG A 126 -8.54 8.41 8.53
CA ARG A 126 -9.08 9.60 9.13
C ARG A 126 -10.21 10.14 8.24
N PRO A 127 -11.41 10.42 8.79
CA PRO A 127 -12.32 11.34 8.15
C PRO A 127 -11.54 12.61 7.80
N GLY A 128 -11.63 13.10 6.57
CA GLY A 128 -11.17 14.46 6.32
C GLY A 128 -11.80 15.41 7.34
N CYS A 129 -11.02 16.36 7.82
CA CYS A 129 -11.54 17.38 8.72
C CYS A 129 -12.62 18.18 8.00
N ASP A 130 -13.86 17.99 8.43
CA ASP A 130 -14.98 18.80 7.94
C ASP A 130 -14.66 20.26 8.22
N LEU A 131 -14.80 21.12 7.20
CA LEU A 131 -14.63 22.56 7.33
C LEU A 131 -15.51 23.12 8.47
N TYR A 132 -16.69 22.54 8.72
CA TYR A 132 -17.53 22.92 9.86
C TYR A 132 -16.95 22.55 11.22
N MET A 133 -16.24 21.41 11.32
CA MET A 133 -15.52 21.06 12.55
C MET A 133 -14.32 21.97 12.75
N LEU A 134 -13.53 22.24 11.70
CA LEU A 134 -12.42 23.19 11.76
C LEU A 134 -12.86 24.61 12.13
N LEU A 135 -14.03 25.05 11.66
CA LEU A 135 -14.59 26.36 11.99
C LEU A 135 -15.10 26.46 13.44
N ARG A 136 -15.48 25.34 14.06
CA ARG A 136 -15.94 25.30 15.47
C ARG A 136 -14.81 25.06 16.45
N ASP A 137 -13.89 24.18 16.10
CA ASP A 137 -12.76 23.79 16.93
C ASP A 137 -11.56 23.47 16.01
N PRO A 138 -10.66 24.44 15.80
CA PRO A 138 -9.45 24.23 15.00
C PRO A 138 -8.55 23.12 15.55
N ASP A 139 -8.59 22.85 16.86
CA ASP A 139 -7.77 21.84 17.54
C ASP A 139 -8.42 20.44 17.53
N ALA A 140 -9.71 20.34 17.21
CA ALA A 140 -10.40 19.06 16.98
C ALA A 140 -9.81 18.26 15.81
N CYS A 141 -8.92 18.90 15.05
CA CYS A 141 -8.31 18.37 13.86
C CYS A 141 -6.78 18.44 13.91
N PRO A 142 -6.11 17.56 14.70
CA PRO A 142 -4.65 17.47 14.71
C PRO A 142 -4.10 17.27 13.29
N ALA A 143 -2.88 17.68 12.97
CA ALA A 143 -2.32 17.35 11.66
C ALA A 143 -2.29 15.81 11.47
N PRO A 144 -2.57 15.28 10.26
CA PRO A 144 -2.36 13.86 10.03
C PRO A 144 -0.87 13.52 10.31
N PRO A 145 -0.57 12.36 10.90
CA PRO A 145 0.79 11.86 10.94
C PRO A 145 1.39 11.92 9.52
N PRO A 146 2.65 12.34 9.36
CA PRO A 146 3.30 12.37 8.05
C PRO A 146 3.14 11.02 7.35
N GLY A 147 2.65 10.99 6.11
CA GLY A 147 2.44 9.73 5.36
C GLY A 147 1.09 9.04 5.58
N MET A 148 0.24 9.52 6.51
CA MET A 148 -1.14 9.08 6.58
C MET A 148 -1.89 9.57 5.33
N PRO A 149 -2.60 8.69 4.59
CA PRO A 149 -3.35 9.13 3.42
C PRO A 149 -4.44 10.10 3.84
N ASP A 150 -4.53 11.24 3.15
CA ASP A 150 -5.63 12.17 3.36
C ASP A 150 -6.85 11.72 2.55
N PHE A 151 -7.92 11.34 3.25
CA PHE A 151 -9.19 10.97 2.63
C PHE A 151 -10.17 12.14 2.51
N SER A 152 -9.74 13.36 2.84
CA SER A 152 -10.57 14.58 2.73
C SER A 152 -11.17 14.77 1.35
N MET A 153 -10.44 14.40 0.30
CA MET A 153 -10.93 14.53 -1.07
C MET A 153 -12.10 13.60 -1.43
N PHE A 154 -12.38 12.57 -0.62
CA PHE A 154 -13.55 11.68 -0.80
C PHE A 154 -14.72 12.10 0.08
N MET A 155 -14.51 13.02 1.01
CA MET A 155 -15.57 13.55 1.85
C MET A 155 -16.50 14.38 0.97
N MET A 156 -17.76 13.96 0.91
CA MET A 156 -18.78 14.75 0.21
C MET A 156 -19.04 16.02 0.99
N HIS A 157 -18.77 17.15 0.32
CA HIS A 157 -19.12 18.47 0.84
C HIS A 157 -20.63 18.62 0.72
N GLN A 158 -21.29 19.02 1.81
CA GLN A 158 -22.75 19.16 1.89
C GLN A 158 -23.26 19.97 0.69
N GLY A 159 -23.94 19.31 -0.25
CA GLY A 159 -24.38 19.95 -1.50
C GLY A 159 -24.78 18.96 -2.61
N HIS A 160 -24.23 17.75 -2.59
CA HIS A 160 -24.83 16.60 -3.28
C HIS A 160 -25.52 15.74 -2.23
N HIS A 161 -26.86 15.68 -2.27
CA HIS A 161 -27.59 14.60 -1.62
C HIS A 161 -27.69 13.48 -2.65
N PRO A 162 -26.95 12.36 -2.49
CA PRO A 162 -27.24 11.19 -3.30
C PRO A 162 -28.64 10.70 -2.91
N ASP A 163 -29.38 10.21 -3.90
CA ASP A 163 -30.71 9.66 -3.70
C ASP A 163 -30.62 8.53 -2.64
N PRO A 164 -31.41 8.56 -1.54
CA PRO A 164 -31.34 7.57 -0.45
C PRO A 164 -31.57 6.11 -0.88
N GLN A 165 -31.98 5.86 -2.13
CA GLN A 165 -32.04 4.52 -2.72
C GLN A 165 -30.74 4.02 -3.37
N GLU A 166 -29.80 4.90 -3.73
CA GLU A 166 -28.60 4.49 -4.46
C GLU A 166 -27.42 4.15 -3.53
N SER A 167 -27.11 2.86 -3.47
CA SER A 167 -25.94 2.22 -2.88
C SER A 167 -25.94 2.12 -1.34
N ARG A 168 -26.58 1.05 -0.86
CA ARG A 168 -26.28 0.43 0.45
C ARG A 168 -25.06 -0.50 0.37
N ASP A 169 -24.18 -0.29 -0.59
CA ASP A 169 -23.05 -1.20 -0.78
C ASP A 169 -22.06 -1.04 0.38
N GLU A 170 -21.49 -2.17 0.82
CA GLU A 170 -20.47 -2.15 1.85
C GLU A 170 -19.30 -1.27 1.41
N CYS A 171 -18.89 -0.36 2.29
CA CYS A 171 -17.70 0.45 2.15
C CYS A 171 -16.45 -0.44 2.15
N ARG A 172 -15.99 -0.90 0.99
CA ARG A 172 -14.79 -1.75 0.89
C ARG A 172 -13.95 -1.49 -0.35
N PHE A 173 -12.71 -1.94 -0.36
CA PHE A 173 -11.99 -2.15 -1.60
C PHE A 173 -12.61 -3.33 -2.36
N GLU A 174 -12.55 -3.26 -3.68
CA GLU A 174 -12.89 -4.37 -4.58
C GLU A 174 -11.66 -4.63 -5.43
N ASN A 175 -10.99 -5.76 -5.17
CA ASN A 175 -9.73 -6.14 -5.83
C ASN A 175 -8.70 -5.00 -5.82
N GLY A 176 -8.53 -4.37 -4.65
CA GLY A 176 -7.60 -3.28 -4.40
C GLY A 176 -8.07 -1.93 -4.89
N VAL A 177 -9.31 -1.77 -5.35
CA VAL A 177 -9.83 -0.49 -5.85
C VAL A 177 -11.02 -0.01 -5.04
N PHE A 178 -10.95 1.23 -4.57
CA PHE A 178 -12.10 1.97 -4.05
C PHE A 178 -12.29 3.23 -4.88
N ARG A 179 -13.51 3.49 -5.34
CA ARG A 179 -13.91 4.75 -5.99
C ARG A 179 -15.28 5.15 -5.47
N GLY A 180 -15.39 6.40 -5.07
CA GLY A 180 -16.61 6.90 -4.46
C GLY A 180 -16.36 7.95 -3.40
N HIS A 181 -17.44 8.30 -2.72
CA HIS A 181 -17.46 9.28 -1.66
C HIS A 181 -17.74 8.63 -0.32
N ILE A 182 -17.17 9.20 0.74
CA ILE A 182 -17.33 8.75 2.12
C ILE A 182 -18.13 9.79 2.88
N HIS A 183 -19.13 9.32 3.62
CA HIS A 183 -19.97 10.10 4.53
C HIS A 183 -19.87 9.53 5.93
N TYR A 184 -19.74 10.40 6.92
CA TYR A 184 -19.87 10.03 8.32
C TYR A 184 -21.26 10.45 8.80
N THR A 185 -22.07 9.47 9.20
CA THR A 185 -23.38 9.69 9.79
C THR A 185 -23.36 9.25 11.25
N PRO A 186 -24.36 9.63 12.07
CA PRO A 186 -24.49 9.14 13.44
C PRO A 186 -24.55 7.61 13.54
N GLU A 187 -25.00 6.93 12.48
CA GLU A 187 -25.07 5.47 12.37
C GLU A 187 -23.76 4.83 11.87
N GLY A 188 -22.73 5.63 11.58
CA GLY A 188 -21.42 5.17 11.15
C GLY A 188 -21.02 5.66 9.75
N LEU A 189 -20.01 4.99 9.18
CA LEU A 189 -19.45 5.34 7.88
C LEU A 189 -20.34 4.78 6.76
N ARG A 190 -20.73 5.65 5.83
CA ARG A 190 -21.50 5.36 4.61
C ARG A 190 -20.66 5.70 3.39
N CYS A 191 -20.81 4.95 2.30
CA CYS A 191 -20.10 5.22 1.06
C CYS A 191 -21.06 5.27 -0.11
N TYR A 192 -20.81 6.18 -1.03
CA TYR A 192 -21.47 6.22 -2.32
C TYR A 192 -20.46 5.81 -3.39
N ARG A 193 -20.69 4.67 -4.04
CA ARG A 193 -19.83 4.20 -5.12
C ARG A 193 -20.07 5.03 -6.37
N ASP A 194 -19.01 5.62 -6.90
CA ASP A 194 -19.04 6.25 -8.21
C ASP A 194 -17.76 5.89 -8.97
N ARG A 195 -17.92 5.24 -10.13
CA ARG A 195 -16.80 4.82 -10.99
C ARG A 195 -16.01 6.02 -11.54
N ARG A 196 -16.62 7.20 -11.61
CA ARG A 196 -16.01 8.44 -12.11
C ARG A 196 -15.43 9.29 -10.98
N ALA A 197 -15.84 9.06 -9.74
CA ALA A 197 -15.28 9.72 -8.58
C ALA A 197 -13.78 9.39 -8.42
N PRO A 198 -13.06 10.28 -7.72
CA PRO A 198 -11.76 9.94 -7.17
C PRO A 198 -11.82 8.68 -6.30
N GLY A 199 -10.67 8.03 -6.16
CA GLY A 199 -10.52 6.87 -5.31
C GLY A 199 -9.06 6.55 -4.98
N TYR A 200 -8.87 5.35 -4.43
CA TYR A 200 -7.56 4.74 -4.21
C TYR A 200 -7.44 3.41 -4.93
N ARG A 201 -6.22 3.11 -5.37
CA ARG A 201 -5.80 1.79 -5.79
C ARG A 201 -4.66 1.31 -4.91
N ILE A 202 -4.82 0.15 -4.31
CA ILE A 202 -3.76 -0.63 -3.68
C ILE A 202 -2.90 -1.22 -4.81
N LEU A 203 -1.61 -0.91 -4.78
CA LEU A 203 -0.58 -1.38 -5.72
C LEU A 203 0.07 -2.65 -5.22
N SER A 204 0.38 -2.70 -3.91
CA SER A 204 0.89 -3.89 -3.23
C SER A 204 0.49 -3.89 -1.76
N VAL A 205 0.54 -5.08 -1.19
CA VAL A 205 0.43 -5.35 0.24
C VAL A 205 1.66 -6.19 0.57
N ASP A 206 2.54 -5.66 1.40
CA ASP A 206 3.74 -6.35 1.86
C ASP A 206 3.71 -6.41 3.39
N PHE A 207 4.56 -7.24 4.00
CA PHE A 207 4.53 -7.48 5.44
C PHE A 207 5.92 -7.29 6.05
N ALA A 208 6.01 -6.52 7.13
CA ALA A 208 7.27 -6.27 7.85
C ALA A 208 6.97 -5.78 9.28
N ASP A 209 7.90 -5.98 10.21
CA ASP A 209 7.88 -5.33 11.53
C ASP A 209 8.52 -3.93 11.38
N VAL A 210 7.71 -2.92 11.05
CA VAL A 210 8.24 -1.61 10.60
C VAL A 210 8.72 -0.72 11.74
N ASN A 211 8.40 -1.07 12.99
CA ASN A 211 8.79 -0.33 14.20
C ASN A 211 9.60 -1.17 15.21
N ALA A 212 9.94 -2.43 14.88
CA ALA A 212 10.69 -3.37 15.71
C ALA A 212 10.01 -3.73 17.04
N ASP A 213 8.68 -3.80 17.07
CA ASP A 213 7.90 -4.14 18.26
C ASP A 213 7.57 -5.65 18.39
N GLY A 214 7.99 -6.46 17.41
CA GLY A 214 7.80 -7.91 17.39
C GLY A 214 6.45 -8.35 16.83
N TYR A 215 5.60 -7.42 16.38
CA TYR A 215 4.36 -7.71 15.66
C TYR A 215 4.55 -7.49 14.16
N LEU A 216 3.89 -8.32 13.35
CA LEU A 216 3.91 -8.18 11.91
C LEU A 216 2.94 -7.07 11.51
N ASP A 217 3.42 -6.12 10.73
CA ASP A 217 2.61 -5.05 10.15
C ASP A 217 2.33 -5.34 8.67
N ALA A 218 1.12 -5.01 8.22
CA ALA A 218 0.78 -4.95 6.81
C ALA A 218 1.09 -3.56 6.28
N VAL A 219 1.82 -3.48 5.17
CA VAL A 219 2.23 -2.23 4.55
C VAL A 219 1.55 -2.11 3.20
N LEU A 220 0.59 -1.21 3.11
CA LEU A 220 -0.18 -0.97 1.88
C LEU A 220 0.49 0.13 1.07
N ARG A 221 0.89 -0.18 -0.16
CA ARG A 221 1.26 0.83 -1.15
C ARG A 221 0.03 1.21 -1.95
N MET A 222 -0.30 2.49 -1.98
CA MET A 222 -1.51 2.98 -2.63
C MET A 222 -1.20 4.15 -3.56
N THR A 223 -2.06 4.37 -4.54
CA THR A 223 -2.06 5.59 -5.35
C THR A 223 -3.47 6.15 -5.43
N LEU A 224 -3.55 7.47 -5.48
CA LEU A 224 -4.77 8.16 -5.87
C LEU A 224 -5.13 7.85 -7.33
N ILE A 225 -6.42 7.67 -7.59
CA ILE A 225 -7.00 7.53 -8.93
C ILE A 225 -8.18 8.49 -9.07
N GLY A 226 -8.43 9.06 -10.26
CA GLY A 226 -9.54 10.00 -10.45
C GLY A 226 -9.24 11.15 -11.39
N SER A 227 -10.26 11.91 -11.74
CA SER A 227 -10.07 13.17 -12.44
C SER A 227 -9.45 14.18 -11.45
N ARG A 228 -8.41 14.90 -11.88
CA ARG A 228 -7.65 15.90 -11.08
C ARG A 228 -6.80 15.37 -9.92
N SER A 229 -6.81 14.07 -9.64
CA SER A 229 -5.84 13.49 -8.70
C SER A 229 -4.43 13.53 -9.30
N ARG A 230 -3.46 14.05 -8.55
CA ARG A 230 -2.04 13.83 -8.87
C ARG A 230 -1.70 12.41 -8.40
N PRO A 231 -1.16 11.53 -9.26
CA PRO A 231 -0.71 10.23 -8.81
C PRO A 231 0.41 10.44 -7.81
N GLU A 232 0.12 10.16 -6.55
CA GLU A 232 1.04 10.24 -5.43
C GLU A 232 1.04 8.88 -4.77
N LEU A 233 2.24 8.35 -4.54
CA LEU A 233 2.42 7.07 -3.86
C LEU A 233 2.27 7.29 -2.37
N LEU A 234 1.38 6.52 -1.76
CA LEU A 234 1.12 6.55 -0.32
C LEU A 234 1.49 5.20 0.28
N VAL A 235 2.05 5.24 1.49
CA VAL A 235 2.41 4.04 2.25
C VAL A 235 1.67 4.07 3.58
N LEU A 236 0.81 3.07 3.79
CA LEU A 236 0.00 2.93 4.99
C LEU A 236 0.40 1.65 5.73
N PRO A 237 1.20 1.76 6.81
CA PRO A 237 1.46 0.63 7.70
C PRO A 237 0.27 0.42 8.63
N LEU A 238 -0.10 -0.84 8.81
CA LEU A 238 -1.24 -1.29 9.60
C LEU A 238 -0.79 -2.39 10.54
N THR A 239 -1.11 -2.23 11.80
CA THR A 239 -0.81 -3.21 12.84
C THR A 239 -2.07 -3.60 13.59
N ARG A 240 -2.01 -4.76 14.23
CA ARG A 240 -3.08 -5.29 15.07
C ARG A 240 -2.47 -6.24 16.09
N PHE A 241 -2.95 -6.20 17.34
CA PHE A 241 -2.37 -7.01 18.42
C PHE A 241 -3.20 -8.27 18.74
N SER A 242 -4.38 -8.42 18.15
CA SER A 242 -5.24 -9.60 18.28
C SER A 242 -6.16 -9.79 17.08
N GLY A 243 -6.82 -10.95 16.96
CA GLY A 243 -7.75 -11.26 15.86
C GLY A 243 -9.09 -10.53 15.90
N GLU A 244 -9.37 -9.73 16.94
CA GLU A 244 -10.66 -9.04 17.14
C GLU A 244 -10.58 -7.50 17.17
N GLU A 245 -9.39 -6.92 17.34
CA GLU A 245 -9.19 -5.45 17.41
C GLU A 245 -9.35 -4.73 16.05
N PRO A 246 -9.56 -3.40 16.00
CA PRO A 246 -9.42 -2.67 14.74
C PRO A 246 -7.95 -2.58 14.30
N PHE A 247 -7.69 -2.39 13.01
CA PHE A 247 -6.33 -2.03 12.58
C PHE A 247 -5.97 -0.64 13.09
N THR A 248 -4.71 -0.47 13.45
CA THR A 248 -4.16 0.81 13.91
C THR A 248 -2.86 1.11 13.18
N ILE A 249 -2.38 2.33 13.32
CA ILE A 249 -1.04 2.70 12.86
C ILE A 249 -0.01 2.23 13.90
N PRO A 250 1.03 1.48 13.51
CA PRO A 250 2.10 1.10 14.43
C PRO A 250 2.80 2.34 14.99
N LYS A 251 2.88 2.42 16.33
CA LYS A 251 3.51 3.55 17.01
C LYS A 251 5.00 3.58 16.70
N GLY A 252 5.53 4.76 16.39
CA GLY A 252 6.95 4.93 16.08
C GLY A 252 7.35 4.44 14.68
N ALA A 253 6.43 3.91 13.87
CA ALA A 253 6.69 3.63 12.48
C ALA A 253 6.94 4.94 11.72
N GLY A 254 8.19 5.18 11.33
CA GLY A 254 8.54 6.33 10.51
C GLY A 254 8.05 6.13 9.08
N TYR A 255 7.18 7.00 8.57
CA TYR A 255 6.65 6.87 7.22
C TYR A 255 7.69 7.27 6.17
N PRO A 256 7.84 6.50 5.08
CA PRO A 256 8.68 6.92 3.98
C PRO A 256 8.03 8.14 3.29
N ARG A 257 8.78 9.23 3.17
CA ARG A 257 8.38 10.35 2.31
C ARG A 257 8.54 9.93 0.86
N MET A 258 7.43 9.80 0.16
CA MET A 258 7.37 9.46 -1.26
C MET A 258 7.23 10.71 -2.11
N GLY A 259 7.71 10.65 -3.35
CA GLY A 259 7.74 11.79 -4.23
C GLY A 259 8.92 12.74 -3.97
N PRO A 260 8.94 13.90 -4.65
CA PRO A 260 10.03 14.85 -4.53
C PRO A 260 10.12 15.37 -3.10
N THR A 261 11.30 15.32 -2.49
CA THR A 261 11.54 15.89 -1.16
C THR A 261 11.38 17.41 -1.21
N ASP A 262 10.76 18.00 -0.18
CA ASP A 262 10.70 19.46 0.02
C ASP A 262 12.08 20.09 0.25
N GLU A 263 13.09 19.26 0.56
CA GLU A 263 14.49 19.58 0.32
C GLU A 263 14.69 19.64 -1.20
N GLY A 264 14.50 20.86 -1.70
CA GLY A 264 14.44 21.17 -3.11
C GLY A 264 15.46 20.37 -3.92
N TRP A 265 14.94 19.75 -4.96
CA TRP A 265 15.57 19.65 -6.27
C TRP A 265 15.89 21.07 -6.83
N LEU A 266 16.57 21.89 -6.02
CA LEU A 266 16.96 23.26 -6.26
C LEU A 266 18.34 23.45 -5.65
N TYR A 267 19.35 22.86 -6.29
CA TYR A 267 20.56 23.57 -6.69
C TYR A 267 21.05 23.00 -8.02
#